data_AF-A0A960PW87-F1
#
_entry.id   AF-A0A960PW87-F1
#
_cell.length_a   1.000
_cell.length_b   1.000
_cell.length_c   1.000
_cell.angle_alpha   90.00
_cell.angle_beta   90.00
_cell.angle_gamma   90.00
#
_symmetry.space_group_name_H-M   'P 1'
#
loop_
_entity.id
_entity.type
_entity.pdbx_description
1 polymer ?
#
loop_
_entity_poly.entity_id
_entity_poly.type
_entity_poly.pdbx_seq_one_letter_code
_entity_poly.pdbx_strand_id
1 'polypeptide(L)'
;LLQQILRDEWGFEGLVMTDWGAANDRIAGIRAGLDLEMPSSAGAFDPDVLAALDDGTLDEGDVDRCAERVVALLQRARRDRPASDRDAHHRLGREAAAAGSVLLANSGVLPLSPALGRIAVIGAFAEHPRYQGAGSSQVTPTRVDRLLPLLRERVAPSTTVAYAPGYDPSTGATTPALVSEALRAAAGADVVVLCVGLPAPMESEGFDRASLDLPAGHVELIEALAAQPAPVVAVLSNGGAVHTPWAGRVDAVLECWLGGQAGAGGALDVLFGDAEPGGRLAESIPDHVAQLAADRNFPGEPRQVQHREGPSVGYRFHDASGVPARFAFGHGLSYTSFEWSDIRVEGDGTDVAVLACVANVGERAGSDVVQVYVRDRECSVRRPDKELKGFAKVHLAPGTSAEVRIALDRRSFAVWDVAAHDWLVEAGTFDVVVGRSSADAVATLAHEVTSDDVLAPEPPVAGLVATDEEFEALLGRPIPAIAPARPFHRNSTLEDLEQTLVGRVLGAIVVREGLKRAEAEFPDPDEATQTMVRTALREGPVRGLVLLSGGLVPFAAVDAVLAGLNGRWGDACRLVRGALRTPRRRRDARSG
;
A
#
# COMPACT_ATOMS: atom_id res chain seq x y z
N LEU A 1 -10.64 -9.92 -17.79
CA LEU A 1 -10.05 -8.72 -17.13
C LEU A 1 -9.78 -7.60 -18.13
N LEU A 2 -8.72 -7.66 -18.94
CA LEU A 2 -8.25 -6.51 -19.72
C LEU A 2 -9.18 -6.07 -20.87
N GLN A 3 -9.92 -6.99 -21.49
CA GLN A 3 -10.88 -6.67 -22.55
C GLN A 3 -12.29 -6.54 -21.98
N GLN A 4 -12.90 -7.67 -21.59
CA GLN A 4 -14.29 -7.73 -21.10
C GLN A 4 -14.60 -6.70 -20.00
N ILE A 5 -13.95 -6.81 -18.83
CA ILE A 5 -14.24 -5.92 -17.70
C ILE A 5 -13.73 -4.50 -17.97
N LEU A 6 -12.43 -4.34 -18.23
CA LEU A 6 -11.81 -3.02 -18.28
C LEU A 6 -12.32 -2.17 -19.46
N ARG A 7 -12.60 -2.78 -20.62
CA ARG A 7 -12.96 -2.03 -21.84
C ARG A 7 -14.42 -2.19 -22.22
N ASP A 8 -14.92 -3.43 -22.30
CA ASP A 8 -16.29 -3.66 -22.78
C ASP A 8 -17.32 -3.19 -21.74
N GLU A 9 -17.06 -3.40 -20.44
CA GLU A 9 -17.93 -2.97 -19.35
C GLU A 9 -17.59 -1.55 -18.84
N TRP A 10 -16.33 -1.27 -18.50
CA TRP A 10 -15.94 0.03 -17.89
C TRP A 10 -15.62 1.13 -18.91
N GLY A 11 -15.49 0.81 -20.21
CA GLY A 11 -15.23 1.79 -21.25
C GLY A 11 -13.83 2.42 -21.21
N PHE A 12 -12.82 1.73 -20.67
CA PHE A 12 -11.46 2.27 -20.60
C PHE A 12 -10.83 2.45 -21.99
N GLU A 13 -10.52 3.71 -22.34
CA GLU A 13 -9.88 4.07 -23.60
C GLU A 13 -8.35 4.20 -23.52
N GLY A 14 -7.76 3.96 -22.35
CA GLY A 14 -6.32 4.04 -22.17
C GLY A 14 -5.58 2.80 -22.67
N LEU A 15 -4.28 2.74 -22.35
CA LEU A 15 -3.44 1.58 -22.64
C LEU A 15 -3.16 0.77 -21.38
N VAL A 16 -3.00 -0.55 -21.56
CA VAL A 16 -2.53 -1.47 -20.52
C VAL A 16 -1.09 -1.86 -20.82
N MET A 17 -0.22 -1.66 -19.83
CA MET A 17 1.16 -2.14 -19.88
C MET A 17 1.41 -3.21 -18.82
N THR A 18 2.38 -4.08 -19.05
CA THR A 18 2.82 -5.00 -18.00
C THR A 18 3.57 -4.25 -16.91
N ASP A 19 3.58 -4.82 -15.71
CA ASP A 19 4.69 -4.57 -14.79
C ASP A 19 6.01 -5.16 -15.36
N TRP A 20 7.14 -4.82 -14.76
CA TRP A 20 8.47 -5.21 -15.23
C TRP A 20 8.63 -6.74 -15.27
N GLY A 21 8.74 -7.28 -16.48
CA GLY A 21 8.92 -8.71 -16.72
C GLY A 21 7.65 -9.55 -16.63
N ALA A 22 6.47 -8.94 -16.44
CA ALA A 22 5.20 -9.65 -16.30
C ALA A 22 4.58 -10.13 -17.64
N ALA A 23 5.27 -9.93 -18.78
CA ALA A 23 4.89 -10.53 -20.06
C ALA A 23 5.20 -12.03 -20.08
N ASN A 24 4.22 -12.87 -19.71
CA ASN A 24 4.34 -14.34 -19.71
C ASN A 24 4.25 -14.93 -21.13
N ASP A 25 3.28 -14.47 -21.89
CA ASP A 25 2.96 -14.89 -23.25
C ASP A 25 2.54 -13.64 -24.03
N ARG A 26 3.35 -13.26 -25.02
CA ARG A 26 3.12 -12.03 -25.77
C ARG A 26 1.92 -12.14 -26.71
N ILE A 27 1.70 -13.32 -27.30
CA ILE A 27 0.61 -13.55 -28.26
C ILE A 27 -0.72 -13.53 -27.52
N ALA A 28 -0.83 -14.32 -26.45
CA ALA A 28 -2.03 -14.33 -25.61
C ALA A 28 -2.27 -12.95 -24.95
N GLY A 29 -1.20 -12.26 -24.57
CA GLY A 29 -1.26 -10.90 -24.04
C GLY A 29 -1.89 -9.92 -25.04
N ILE A 30 -1.39 -9.86 -26.27
CA ILE A 30 -1.92 -8.96 -27.31
C ILE A 30 -3.41 -9.25 -27.54
N ARG A 31 -3.79 -10.53 -27.68
CA ARG A 31 -5.21 -10.95 -27.81
C ARG A 31 -6.08 -10.50 -26.64
N ALA A 32 -5.54 -10.54 -25.42
CA ALA A 32 -6.25 -10.08 -24.23
C ALA A 32 -6.31 -8.55 -24.12
N GLY A 33 -5.60 -7.79 -24.98
CA GLY A 33 -5.52 -6.33 -24.93
C GLY A 33 -4.43 -5.80 -24.02
N LEU A 34 -3.31 -6.53 -23.87
CA LEU A 34 -2.06 -6.02 -23.30
C LEU A 34 -1.29 -5.25 -24.38
N ASP A 35 -1.30 -3.93 -24.29
CA ASP A 35 -0.81 -3.06 -25.36
C ASP A 35 0.73 -2.95 -25.33
N LEU A 36 1.34 -2.83 -24.15
CA LEU A 36 2.77 -2.56 -24.02
C LEU A 36 3.48 -3.54 -23.05
N GLU A 37 4.56 -4.14 -23.52
CA GLU A 37 5.48 -4.91 -22.68
C GLU A 37 6.48 -3.96 -21.98
N MET A 38 6.70 -4.18 -20.68
CA MET A 38 7.71 -3.49 -19.89
C MET A 38 8.59 -4.48 -19.12
N PRO A 39 9.92 -4.25 -19.02
CA PRO A 39 10.69 -3.32 -19.85
C PRO A 39 10.81 -3.86 -21.29
N SER A 40 11.45 -3.09 -22.19
CA SER A 40 11.71 -3.57 -23.54
C SER A 40 12.59 -4.83 -23.53
N SER A 41 12.08 -5.91 -24.11
CA SER A 41 12.83 -7.14 -24.37
C SER A 41 13.78 -7.04 -25.58
N ALA A 42 13.89 -5.86 -26.19
CA ALA A 42 14.57 -5.62 -27.47
C ALA A 42 14.03 -6.50 -28.62
N GLY A 43 12.73 -6.78 -28.62
CA GLY A 43 12.04 -7.56 -29.65
C GLY A 43 12.21 -9.07 -29.48
N ALA A 44 12.44 -9.56 -28.26
CA ALA A 44 12.67 -10.99 -28.01
C ALA A 44 11.46 -11.86 -28.43
N PHE A 45 10.26 -11.30 -28.36
CA PHE A 45 9.01 -11.95 -28.76
C PHE A 45 8.61 -11.68 -30.22
N ASP A 46 9.26 -10.75 -30.93
CA ASP A 46 8.85 -10.36 -32.28
C ASP A 46 8.80 -11.54 -33.26
N PRO A 47 9.76 -12.49 -33.26
CA PRO A 47 9.68 -13.67 -34.13
C PRO A 47 8.46 -14.55 -33.83
N ASP A 48 8.12 -14.70 -32.55
CA ASP A 48 6.97 -15.51 -32.11
C ASP A 48 5.65 -14.82 -32.51
N VAL A 49 5.58 -13.49 -32.40
CA VAL A 49 4.42 -12.69 -32.84
C VAL A 49 4.25 -12.73 -34.36
N LEU A 50 5.34 -12.56 -35.12
CA LEU A 50 5.29 -12.63 -36.59
C LEU A 50 4.87 -14.02 -37.08
N ALA A 51 5.41 -15.08 -36.48
CA ALA A 51 5.00 -16.44 -36.81
C ALA A 51 3.50 -16.67 -36.51
N ALA A 52 3.00 -16.10 -35.42
CA ALA A 52 1.59 -16.19 -35.06
C ALA A 52 0.66 -15.43 -36.03
N LEU A 53 1.12 -14.31 -36.59
CA LEU A 53 0.40 -13.60 -37.66
C LEU A 53 0.41 -14.43 -38.95
N ASP A 54 1.56 -14.99 -39.32
CA ASP A 54 1.74 -15.78 -40.56
C ASP A 54 0.87 -17.05 -40.56
N ASP A 55 0.71 -17.72 -39.40
CA ASP A 55 -0.09 -18.94 -39.27
C ASP A 55 -1.56 -18.69 -38.87
N GLY A 56 -1.94 -17.43 -38.65
CA GLY A 56 -3.30 -17.02 -38.27
C GLY A 56 -3.66 -17.28 -36.80
N THR A 57 -2.70 -17.67 -35.97
CA THR A 57 -2.90 -17.77 -34.51
C THR A 57 -2.90 -16.40 -33.81
N LEU A 58 -2.67 -15.30 -34.51
CA LEU A 58 -2.88 -13.92 -34.06
C LEU A 58 -3.51 -13.11 -35.21
N ASP A 59 -4.50 -12.27 -34.90
CA ASP A 59 -5.11 -11.39 -35.91
C ASP A 59 -4.32 -10.08 -36.02
N GLU A 60 -4.10 -9.59 -37.24
CA GLU A 60 -3.41 -8.30 -37.46
C GLU A 60 -4.15 -7.15 -36.76
N GLY A 61 -5.49 -7.19 -36.74
CA GLY A 61 -6.31 -6.22 -36.04
C GLY A 61 -6.08 -6.22 -34.52
N ASP A 62 -5.68 -7.34 -33.91
CA ASP A 62 -5.32 -7.37 -32.49
C ASP A 62 -4.06 -6.52 -32.23
N VAL A 63 -3.06 -6.63 -33.12
CA VAL A 63 -1.81 -5.87 -33.05
C VAL A 63 -2.06 -4.39 -33.33
N ASP A 64 -2.84 -4.08 -34.35
CA ASP A 64 -3.18 -2.70 -34.73
C ASP A 64 -3.85 -1.97 -33.57
N ARG A 65 -4.86 -2.58 -32.92
CA ARG A 65 -5.54 -1.96 -31.77
C ARG A 65 -4.60 -1.66 -30.61
N CYS A 66 -3.64 -2.55 -30.33
CA CYS A 66 -2.62 -2.29 -29.31
C CYS A 66 -1.70 -1.13 -29.72
N ALA A 67 -1.23 -1.11 -30.97
CA ALA A 67 -0.38 -0.05 -31.48
C ALA A 67 -1.08 1.32 -31.51
N GLU A 68 -2.34 1.37 -31.92
CA GLU A 68 -3.17 2.58 -31.94
C GLU A 68 -3.28 3.20 -30.55
N ARG A 69 -3.48 2.41 -29.49
CA ARG A 69 -3.56 2.91 -28.10
C ARG A 69 -2.22 3.49 -27.63
N VAL A 70 -1.11 2.88 -28.00
CA VAL A 70 0.23 3.42 -27.73
C VAL A 70 0.40 4.78 -28.43
N VAL A 71 0.04 4.87 -29.71
CA VAL A 71 0.10 6.12 -30.48
C VAL A 71 -0.84 7.18 -29.89
N ALA A 72 -2.05 6.81 -29.49
CA ALA A 72 -3.02 7.71 -28.87
C ALA A 72 -2.49 8.28 -27.56
N LEU A 73 -1.84 7.47 -26.71
CA LEU A 73 -1.17 8.01 -25.50
C LEU A 73 -0.07 8.99 -25.88
N LEU A 74 0.79 8.65 -26.84
CA LEU A 74 1.87 9.55 -27.28
C LEU A 74 1.32 10.89 -27.78
N GLN A 75 0.20 10.89 -28.48
CA GLN A 75 -0.48 12.12 -28.91
C GLN A 75 -1.05 12.91 -27.72
N ARG A 76 -1.72 12.24 -26.77
CA ARG A 76 -2.29 12.86 -25.56
C ARG A 76 -1.22 13.43 -24.61
N ALA A 77 -0.04 12.80 -24.57
CA ALA A 77 1.07 13.16 -23.68
C ALA A 77 1.94 14.33 -24.21
N ARG A 78 1.79 14.74 -25.48
CA ARG A 78 2.48 15.90 -26.04
C ARG A 78 1.95 17.18 -25.39
N ARG A 79 2.72 17.74 -24.46
CA ARG A 79 2.42 19.00 -23.77
C ARG A 79 3.69 19.78 -23.52
N ASP A 80 3.58 21.11 -23.56
CA ASP A 80 4.63 21.99 -23.04
C ASP A 80 4.77 21.76 -21.53
N ARG A 81 5.99 21.48 -21.07
CA ARG A 81 6.27 21.29 -19.65
C ARG A 81 6.68 22.62 -19.03
N PRO A 82 5.89 23.19 -18.09
CA PRO A 82 6.32 24.38 -17.37
C PRO A 82 7.56 24.11 -16.52
N ALA A 83 8.28 25.16 -16.14
CA ALA A 83 9.38 25.06 -15.20
C ALA A 83 8.88 24.55 -13.83
N SER A 84 9.67 23.70 -13.17
CA SER A 84 9.34 23.14 -11.86
C SER A 84 9.73 24.12 -10.75
N ASP A 85 8.77 24.54 -9.92
CA ASP A 85 9.01 25.31 -8.69
C ASP A 85 9.18 24.34 -7.51
N ARG A 86 10.44 24.03 -7.20
CA ARG A 86 10.79 23.08 -6.13
C ARG A 86 10.38 23.57 -4.75
N ASP A 87 10.34 24.88 -4.52
CA ASP A 87 9.96 25.45 -3.24
C ASP A 87 8.45 25.36 -3.03
N ALA A 88 7.66 25.66 -4.06
CA ALA A 88 6.22 25.47 -4.02
C ALA A 88 5.85 23.99 -3.85
N HIS A 89 6.50 23.08 -4.57
CA HIS A 89 6.25 21.64 -4.42
C HIS A 89 6.62 21.12 -3.01
N HIS A 90 7.70 21.63 -2.42
CA HIS A 90 8.05 21.25 -1.06
C HIS A 90 7.06 21.79 -0.02
N ARG A 91 6.56 23.03 -0.17
CA ARG A 91 5.48 23.55 0.69
C ARG A 91 4.21 22.72 0.60
N LEU A 92 3.79 22.36 -0.63
CA LEU A 92 2.67 21.46 -0.85
C LEU A 92 2.88 20.08 -0.20
N GLY A 93 4.10 19.54 -0.29
CA GLY A 93 4.46 18.28 0.39
C GLY A 93 4.35 18.40 1.92
N ARG A 94 4.73 19.54 2.50
CA ARG A 94 4.62 19.81 3.93
C ARG A 94 3.16 19.89 4.38
N GLU A 95 2.33 20.60 3.62
CA GLU A 95 0.88 20.70 3.83
C GLU A 95 0.21 19.32 3.75
N ALA A 96 0.55 18.52 2.74
CA ALA A 96 0.03 17.16 2.58
C ALA A 96 0.44 16.24 3.75
N ALA A 97 1.69 16.32 4.20
CA ALA A 97 2.18 15.53 5.34
C ALA A 97 1.45 15.89 6.64
N ALA A 98 1.27 17.18 6.92
CA ALA A 98 0.50 17.63 8.09
C ALA A 98 -0.96 17.16 8.02
N ALA A 99 -1.63 17.38 6.88
CA ALA A 99 -3.04 17.04 6.68
C ALA A 99 -3.32 15.52 6.64
N GLY A 100 -2.31 14.72 6.32
CA GLY A 100 -2.35 13.25 6.30
C GLY A 100 -1.91 12.59 7.61
N SER A 101 -1.29 13.34 8.53
CA SER A 101 -0.95 12.83 9.86
C SER A 101 -2.21 12.53 10.69
N VAL A 102 -2.15 11.48 11.52
CA VAL A 102 -3.28 11.02 12.33
C VAL A 102 -2.88 11.08 13.81
N LEU A 103 -3.59 11.89 14.59
CA LEU A 103 -3.44 11.89 16.04
C LEU A 103 -4.22 10.69 16.61
N LEU A 104 -3.51 9.63 17.00
CA LEU A 104 -4.13 8.39 17.47
C LEU A 104 -4.57 8.49 18.94
N ALA A 105 -3.74 9.10 19.78
CA ALA A 105 -4.00 9.32 21.20
C ALA A 105 -3.39 10.64 21.65
N ASN A 106 -4.02 11.32 22.63
CA ASN A 106 -3.52 12.54 23.24
C ASN A 106 -4.17 12.78 24.61
N SER A 107 -3.36 12.85 25.68
CA SER A 107 -3.77 13.17 27.06
C SER A 107 -3.86 14.68 27.34
N GLY A 108 -3.71 15.51 26.30
CA GLY A 108 -3.70 16.97 26.37
C GLY A 108 -2.31 17.60 26.32
N VAL A 109 -1.26 16.79 26.09
CA VAL A 109 0.12 17.28 25.90
C VAL A 109 0.31 17.97 24.55
N LEU A 110 -0.40 17.52 23.51
CA LEU A 110 -0.38 18.16 22.20
C LEU A 110 -1.57 19.12 22.02
N PRO A 111 -1.38 20.25 21.33
CA PRO A 111 -0.11 20.71 20.75
C PRO A 111 0.85 21.28 21.81
N LEU A 112 2.15 21.17 21.54
CA LEU A 112 3.22 21.64 22.41
C LEU A 112 3.16 23.15 22.61
N SER A 113 3.37 23.56 23.87
CA SER A 113 3.48 24.98 24.20
C SER A 113 4.78 25.59 23.63
N PRO A 114 4.75 26.80 23.05
CA PRO A 114 5.97 27.51 22.68
C PRO A 114 6.76 28.00 23.91
N ALA A 115 6.17 27.95 25.12
CA ALA A 115 6.78 28.42 26.36
C ALA A 115 7.55 27.33 27.12
N LEU A 116 7.73 26.14 26.55
CA LEU A 116 8.50 25.06 27.17
C LEU A 116 9.95 25.51 27.43
N GLY A 117 10.44 25.25 28.63
CA GLY A 117 11.82 25.57 29.05
C GLY A 117 12.81 24.49 28.60
N ARG A 118 12.39 23.22 28.54
CA ARG A 118 13.24 22.11 28.10
C ARG A 118 12.47 21.04 27.35
N ILE A 119 12.94 20.71 26.15
CA ILE A 119 12.40 19.63 25.31
C ILE A 119 13.49 18.57 25.13
N ALA A 120 13.16 17.30 25.33
CA ALA A 120 14.03 16.19 24.98
C ALA A 120 13.55 15.54 23.67
N VAL A 121 14.36 15.64 22.62
CA VAL A 121 14.12 14.94 21.35
C VAL A 121 14.88 13.63 21.39
N ILE A 122 14.17 12.52 21.31
CA ILE A 122 14.76 11.18 21.38
C ILE A 122 14.43 10.41 20.10
N GLY A 123 15.40 9.64 19.59
CA GLY A 123 15.22 8.78 18.42
C GLY A 123 16.00 9.29 17.22
N ALA A 124 16.78 8.41 16.60
CA ALA A 124 17.67 8.74 15.50
C ALA A 124 16.92 9.26 14.26
N PHE A 125 15.64 8.91 14.09
CA PHE A 125 14.79 9.46 13.04
C PHE A 125 14.58 10.98 13.12
N ALA A 126 14.83 11.63 14.26
CA ALA A 126 14.80 13.08 14.35
C ALA A 126 15.91 13.75 13.52
N GLU A 127 17.05 13.07 13.31
CA GLU A 127 18.16 13.52 12.45
C GLU A 127 18.22 12.76 11.11
N HIS A 128 17.78 11.52 11.07
CA HIS A 128 17.80 10.62 9.91
C HIS A 128 16.37 10.17 9.56
N PRO A 129 15.54 11.06 9.00
CA PRO A 129 14.12 10.80 8.84
C PRO A 129 13.84 9.59 7.94
N ARG A 130 12.85 8.80 8.34
CA ARG A 130 12.22 7.77 7.52
C ARG A 130 10.99 8.38 6.83
N TYR A 131 11.11 8.73 5.55
CA TYR A 131 10.13 9.61 4.89
C TYR A 131 9.53 9.08 3.58
N GLN A 132 9.99 7.95 3.05
CA GLN A 132 9.45 7.34 1.82
C GLN A 132 9.64 5.83 1.87
N GLY A 133 9.02 5.06 0.98
CA GLY A 133 9.24 3.60 0.90
C GLY A 133 10.65 3.22 0.45
N ALA A 134 10.94 1.92 0.40
CA ALA A 134 12.11 1.38 -0.27
C ALA A 134 11.71 0.66 -1.58
N GLY A 135 12.67 0.42 -2.47
CA GLY A 135 12.44 -0.18 -3.79
C GLY A 135 12.10 0.83 -4.89
N SER A 136 11.30 0.43 -5.89
CA SER A 136 10.99 1.22 -7.09
C SER A 136 10.29 2.55 -6.81
N SER A 137 9.67 2.69 -5.63
CA SER A 137 9.02 3.92 -5.18
C SER A 137 9.99 5.02 -4.70
N GLN A 138 11.29 4.71 -4.57
CA GLN A 138 12.27 5.68 -4.09
C GLN A 138 12.47 6.85 -5.06
N VAL A 139 12.41 8.05 -4.51
CA VAL A 139 12.68 9.29 -5.22
C VAL A 139 13.89 9.97 -4.60
N THR A 140 14.84 10.42 -5.43
CA THR A 140 15.90 11.33 -4.97
C THR A 140 15.28 12.69 -4.62
N PRO A 141 15.22 13.07 -3.34
CA PRO A 141 14.54 14.29 -2.94
C PRO A 141 15.33 15.53 -3.36
N THR A 142 14.62 16.65 -3.53
CA THR A 142 15.27 17.95 -3.79
C THR A 142 15.91 18.53 -2.53
N ARG A 143 15.32 18.24 -1.37
CA ARG A 143 15.79 18.52 -0.01
C ARG A 143 15.00 17.67 0.97
N VAL A 144 15.53 17.40 2.16
CA VAL A 144 14.82 16.63 3.20
C VAL A 144 14.77 17.43 4.49
N ASP A 145 13.56 17.66 5.00
CA ASP A 145 13.33 18.25 6.31
C ASP A 145 13.72 17.25 7.41
N ARG A 146 14.40 17.75 8.45
CA ARG A 146 14.80 16.96 9.62
C ARG A 146 14.21 17.56 10.87
N LEU A 147 13.57 16.75 11.71
CA LEU A 147 12.79 17.25 12.85
C LEU A 147 13.67 18.00 13.86
N LEU A 148 14.85 17.46 14.23
CA LEU A 148 15.69 18.05 15.26
C LEU A 148 16.20 19.47 14.88
N PRO A 149 16.79 19.69 13.68
CA PRO A 149 17.15 21.05 13.25
C PRO A 149 15.98 22.01 13.22
N LEU A 150 14.85 21.60 12.61
CA LEU A 150 13.68 22.47 12.50
C LEU A 150 13.09 22.81 13.87
N LEU A 151 13.06 21.87 14.81
CA LEU A 151 12.60 22.11 16.17
C LEU A 151 13.52 23.11 16.89
N ARG A 152 14.84 22.99 16.75
CA ARG A 152 15.80 23.96 17.32
C ARG A 152 15.63 25.36 16.74
N GLU A 153 15.28 25.48 15.46
CA GLU A 153 14.98 26.76 14.81
C GLU A 153 13.63 27.34 15.24
N ARG A 154 12.65 26.48 15.56
CA ARG A 154 11.27 26.84 15.91
C ARG A 154 11.09 27.36 17.34
N VAL A 155 11.88 26.84 18.29
CA VAL A 155 11.74 27.18 19.72
C VAL A 155 12.50 28.44 20.11
N ALA A 156 12.12 29.05 21.23
CA ALA A 156 12.81 30.23 21.73
C ALA A 156 14.29 29.91 22.06
N PRO A 157 15.23 30.86 21.90
CA PRO A 157 16.63 30.66 22.27
C PRO A 157 16.86 30.27 23.74
N SER A 158 15.90 30.57 24.62
CA SER A 158 15.91 30.17 26.03
C SER A 158 15.49 28.72 26.28
N THR A 159 14.83 28.08 25.31
CA THR A 159 14.39 26.69 25.41
C THR A 159 15.59 25.76 25.19
N THR A 160 15.86 24.90 26.18
CA THR A 160 16.90 23.89 26.07
C THR A 160 16.40 22.68 25.29
N VAL A 161 17.03 22.37 24.15
CA VAL A 161 16.72 21.16 23.38
C VAL A 161 17.81 20.11 23.62
N ALA A 162 17.50 19.11 24.44
CA ALA A 162 18.34 17.92 24.61
C ALA A 162 18.05 16.91 23.50
N TYR A 163 19.07 16.18 23.07
CA TYR A 163 18.92 15.13 22.06
C TYR A 163 19.69 13.88 22.45
N ALA A 164 19.11 12.72 22.16
CA ALA A 164 19.82 11.45 22.12
C ALA A 164 19.26 10.56 21.00
N PRO A 165 20.11 9.82 20.25
CA PRO A 165 19.65 8.98 19.15
C PRO A 165 18.82 7.78 19.63
N GLY A 166 19.15 7.19 20.79
CA GLY A 166 18.36 6.10 21.40
C GLY A 166 18.43 4.74 20.67
N TYR A 167 18.67 4.69 19.37
CA TYR A 167 18.81 3.48 18.56
C TYR A 167 19.61 3.76 17.27
N ASP A 168 20.01 2.70 16.56
CA ASP A 168 20.58 2.80 15.20
C ASP A 168 19.46 2.99 14.15
N PRO A 169 19.50 4.04 13.31
CA PRO A 169 18.39 4.36 12.40
C PRO A 169 18.19 3.35 11.27
N SER A 170 19.17 2.50 10.97
CA SER A 170 19.09 1.53 9.88
C SER A 170 18.44 0.22 10.34
N THR A 171 18.65 -0.14 11.62
CA THR A 171 18.24 -1.42 12.20
C THR A 171 17.16 -1.31 13.28
N GLY A 172 16.99 -0.13 13.88
CA GLY A 172 16.14 0.09 15.05
C GLY A 172 16.65 -0.57 16.34
N ALA A 173 17.88 -1.11 16.31
CA ALA A 173 18.50 -1.75 17.47
C ALA A 173 18.95 -0.71 18.50
N THR A 174 18.72 -1.00 19.78
CA THR A 174 19.21 -0.18 20.90
C THR A 174 20.24 -0.93 21.74
N THR A 175 20.89 -0.24 22.67
CA THR A 175 21.79 -0.82 23.66
C THR A 175 21.53 -0.17 25.02
N PRO A 176 21.92 -0.80 26.14
CA PRO A 176 21.77 -0.20 27.47
C PRO A 176 22.43 1.19 27.60
N ALA A 177 23.51 1.44 26.85
CA ALA A 177 24.19 2.74 26.83
C ALA A 177 23.34 3.82 26.13
N LEU A 178 22.72 3.48 24.99
CA LEU A 178 21.83 4.38 24.25
C LEU A 178 20.54 4.67 25.03
N VAL A 179 19.95 3.67 25.69
CA VAL A 179 18.80 3.87 26.58
C VAL A 179 19.17 4.79 27.74
N SER A 180 20.33 4.56 28.38
CA SER A 180 20.81 5.42 29.47
C SER A 180 21.09 6.86 29.02
N GLU A 181 21.55 7.05 27.80
CA GLU A 181 21.72 8.38 27.19
C GLU A 181 20.38 9.08 26.95
N ALA A 182 19.40 8.37 26.40
CA ALA A 182 18.06 8.88 26.20
C ALA A 182 17.38 9.30 27.51
N LEU A 183 17.49 8.47 28.55
CA LEU A 183 16.97 8.79 29.89
C LEU A 183 17.64 10.03 30.48
N ARG A 184 18.96 10.21 30.30
CA ARG A 184 19.66 11.43 30.73
C ARG A 184 19.23 12.67 29.95
N ALA A 185 18.97 12.54 28.65
CA ALA A 185 18.46 13.65 27.84
C ALA A 185 17.04 14.05 28.28
N ALA A 186 16.18 13.07 28.56
CA ALA A 186 14.81 13.23 29.04
C ALA A 186 14.72 13.76 30.48
N ALA A 187 15.78 13.61 31.30
CA ALA A 187 15.78 14.07 32.68
C ALA A 187 15.49 15.58 32.78
N GLY A 188 14.43 15.90 33.53
CA GLY A 188 13.98 17.27 33.76
C GLY A 188 13.40 17.98 32.53
N ALA A 189 13.12 17.26 31.45
CA ALA A 189 12.42 17.84 30.30
C ALA A 189 10.94 18.08 30.64
N ASP A 190 10.37 19.15 30.08
CA ASP A 190 8.94 19.44 30.18
C ASP A 190 8.13 18.49 29.27
N VAL A 191 8.75 17.97 28.22
CA VAL A 191 8.19 16.97 27.30
C VAL A 191 9.30 16.20 26.59
N VAL A 192 9.03 14.93 26.28
CA VAL A 192 9.84 14.08 25.41
C VAL A 192 9.13 13.93 24.06
N VAL A 193 9.82 14.30 22.97
CA VAL A 193 9.38 14.02 21.60
C VAL A 193 10.19 12.82 21.09
N LEU A 194 9.56 11.66 21.05
CA LEU A 194 10.16 10.37 20.71
C LEU A 194 9.83 9.99 19.25
N CYS A 195 10.83 10.02 18.38
CA CYS A 195 10.70 9.62 16.97
C CYS A 195 11.02 8.14 16.80
N VAL A 196 10.05 7.32 16.42
CA VAL A 196 10.17 5.86 16.25
C VAL A 196 9.37 5.41 15.02
N GLY A 197 9.56 4.18 14.56
CA GLY A 197 8.87 3.67 13.38
C GLY A 197 9.56 2.43 12.81
N LEU A 198 9.44 2.22 11.51
CA LEU A 198 10.03 1.08 10.81
C LEU A 198 11.24 1.51 9.95
N PRO A 199 12.44 0.96 10.21
CA PRO A 199 13.60 1.14 9.34
C PRO A 199 13.37 0.60 7.92
N ALA A 200 14.12 1.12 6.94
CA ALA A 200 13.96 0.74 5.53
C ALA A 200 14.04 -0.78 5.25
N PRO A 201 14.94 -1.57 5.88
CA PRO A 201 15.00 -3.01 5.65
C PRO A 201 13.78 -3.80 6.14
N MET A 202 12.90 -3.19 6.93
CA MET A 202 11.67 -3.82 7.39
C MET A 202 10.47 -3.55 6.47
N GLU A 203 10.57 -2.59 5.55
CA GLU A 203 9.48 -2.19 4.65
C GLU A 203 10.02 -1.84 3.27
N SER A 204 10.03 -2.82 2.37
CA SER A 204 10.48 -2.64 1.00
C SER A 204 9.63 -3.46 0.03
N GLU A 205 9.61 -3.02 -1.22
CA GLU A 205 9.20 -3.86 -2.33
C GLU A 205 10.00 -5.17 -2.34
N GLY A 206 9.34 -6.24 -2.80
CA GLY A 206 9.96 -7.55 -3.03
C GLY A 206 9.92 -8.49 -1.82
N PHE A 207 9.38 -8.08 -0.68
CA PHE A 207 9.09 -8.96 0.44
C PHE A 207 8.03 -8.36 1.38
N ASP A 208 7.31 -9.23 2.09
CA ASP A 208 6.40 -8.83 3.15
C ASP A 208 7.11 -8.74 4.50
N ARG A 209 6.53 -7.97 5.41
CA ARG A 209 6.95 -7.93 6.81
C ARG A 209 6.70 -9.27 7.51
N ALA A 210 7.67 -9.70 8.32
CA ALA A 210 7.52 -10.89 9.16
C ALA A 210 6.71 -10.63 10.46
N SER A 211 6.52 -9.38 10.84
CA SER A 211 5.70 -8.99 12.01
C SER A 211 5.12 -7.58 11.84
N LEU A 212 4.00 -7.34 12.53
CA LEU A 212 3.43 -6.01 12.70
C LEU A 212 4.16 -5.14 13.75
N ASP A 213 5.09 -5.70 14.52
CA ASP A 213 5.75 -4.99 15.62
C ASP A 213 6.74 -3.93 15.12
N LEU A 214 6.93 -2.89 15.94
CA LEU A 214 8.11 -2.02 15.85
C LEU A 214 9.39 -2.80 16.22
N PRO A 215 10.59 -2.32 15.82
CA PRO A 215 11.84 -2.88 16.30
C PRO A 215 11.84 -3.00 17.82
N ALA A 216 12.33 -4.13 18.35
CA ALA A 216 12.36 -4.36 19.79
C ALA A 216 13.09 -3.24 20.56
N GLY A 217 14.13 -2.65 19.96
CA GLY A 217 14.85 -1.52 20.55
C GLY A 217 14.03 -0.23 20.64
N HIS A 218 13.08 0.00 19.70
CA HIS A 218 12.13 1.11 19.81
C HIS A 218 11.16 0.86 20.96
N VAL A 219 10.63 -0.36 21.09
CA VAL A 219 9.71 -0.71 22.19
C VAL A 219 10.40 -0.57 23.55
N GLU A 220 11.62 -1.10 23.72
CA GLU A 220 12.41 -0.96 24.94
C GLU A 220 12.58 0.52 25.33
N LEU A 221 12.90 1.37 24.35
CA LEU A 221 13.08 2.80 24.55
C LEU A 221 11.78 3.51 24.92
N ILE A 222 10.66 3.18 24.27
CA ILE A 222 9.33 3.71 24.59
C ILE A 222 8.99 3.39 26.04
N GLU A 223 9.15 2.14 26.46
CA GLU A 223 8.84 1.69 27.82
C GLU A 223 9.70 2.39 28.88
N ALA A 224 11.00 2.53 28.60
CA ALA A 224 11.92 3.20 29.53
C ALA A 224 11.57 4.69 29.72
N LEU A 225 11.18 5.38 28.64
CA LEU A 225 10.79 6.79 28.66
C LEU A 225 9.41 6.99 29.27
N ALA A 226 8.44 6.13 28.97
CA ALA A 226 7.10 6.17 29.54
C ALA A 226 7.09 5.97 31.07
N ALA A 227 8.14 5.35 31.62
CA ALA A 227 8.33 5.23 33.06
C ALA A 227 8.92 6.49 33.73
N GLN A 228 9.27 7.53 32.96
CA GLN A 228 9.76 8.81 33.48
C GLN A 228 8.60 9.78 33.76
N PRO A 229 8.78 10.79 34.64
CA PRO A 229 7.72 11.74 34.96
C PRO A 229 7.40 12.74 33.84
N ALA A 230 8.28 12.89 32.85
CA ALA A 230 8.07 13.81 31.74
C ALA A 230 7.07 13.21 30.73
N PRO A 231 6.10 13.99 30.22
CA PRO A 231 5.14 13.47 29.27
C PRO A 231 5.82 13.07 27.95
N VAL A 232 5.37 11.97 27.36
CA VAL A 232 5.98 11.38 26.15
C VAL A 232 5.03 11.50 24.95
N VAL A 233 5.52 12.15 23.90
CA VAL A 233 4.88 12.22 22.58
C VAL A 233 5.61 11.29 21.62
N ALA A 234 4.98 10.19 21.22
CA ALA A 234 5.51 9.30 20.19
C ALA A 234 5.12 9.80 18.79
N VAL A 235 6.11 10.03 17.94
CA VAL A 235 5.96 10.42 16.53
C VAL A 235 6.39 9.24 15.67
N LEU A 236 5.44 8.65 14.94
CA LEU A 236 5.62 7.42 14.18
C LEU A 236 6.01 7.69 12.71
N SER A 237 6.83 6.81 12.15
CA SER A 237 7.23 6.83 10.74
C SER A 237 7.31 5.40 10.17
N ASN A 238 6.22 4.96 9.55
CA ASN A 238 6.03 3.61 9.00
C ASN A 238 5.13 3.66 7.75
N GLY A 239 5.32 2.72 6.83
CA GLY A 239 4.56 2.64 5.57
C GLY A 239 3.17 2.02 5.71
N GLY A 240 2.99 1.14 6.70
CA GLY A 240 1.68 0.58 7.06
C GLY A 240 1.54 0.34 8.56
N ALA A 241 0.44 -0.28 8.95
CA ALA A 241 0.04 -0.45 10.35
C ALA A 241 1.14 -1.14 11.18
N VAL A 242 1.34 -0.63 12.40
CA VAL A 242 2.24 -1.22 13.40
C VAL A 242 1.48 -1.55 14.67
N HIS A 243 1.84 -2.65 15.32
CA HIS A 243 1.35 -2.92 16.67
C HIS A 243 1.83 -1.84 17.64
N THR A 244 0.92 -1.36 18.46
CA THR A 244 1.21 -0.28 19.42
C THR A 244 0.76 -0.61 20.85
N PRO A 245 1.06 -1.80 21.42
CA PRO A 245 0.59 -2.19 22.76
C PRO A 245 0.93 -1.17 23.86
N TRP A 246 2.02 -0.42 23.65
CA TRP A 246 2.54 0.65 24.49
C TRP A 246 1.78 2.00 24.36
N ALA A 247 0.87 2.19 23.41
CA ALA A 247 0.21 3.49 23.16
C ALA A 247 -0.55 4.05 24.37
N GLY A 248 -1.03 3.20 25.28
CA GLY A 248 -1.68 3.63 26.52
C GLY A 248 -0.73 4.06 27.64
N ARG A 249 0.59 3.92 27.43
CA ARG A 249 1.64 4.31 28.39
C ARG A 249 2.28 5.66 28.07
N VAL A 250 2.03 6.21 26.89
CA VAL A 250 2.54 7.52 26.45
C VAL A 250 1.40 8.53 26.41
N ASP A 251 1.75 9.81 26.46
CA ASP A 251 0.80 10.91 26.53
C ASP A 251 0.20 11.28 25.18
N ALA A 252 0.94 11.09 24.09
CA ALA A 252 0.39 11.22 22.76
C ALA A 252 1.06 10.29 21.74
N VAL A 253 0.30 9.92 20.72
CA VAL A 253 0.78 9.16 19.56
C VAL A 253 0.33 9.86 18.29
N LEU A 254 1.30 10.36 17.53
CA LEU A 254 1.12 11.00 16.23
C LEU A 254 1.65 10.08 15.14
N GLU A 255 0.77 9.56 14.29
CA GLU A 255 1.11 8.76 13.11
C GLU A 255 1.37 9.69 11.93
N CYS A 256 2.62 9.75 11.45
CA CYS A 256 3.05 10.61 10.35
C CYS A 256 3.29 9.84 9.04
N TRP A 257 3.15 8.52 9.07
CA TRP A 257 3.42 7.62 7.95
C TRP A 257 4.79 7.87 7.32
N LEU A 258 4.87 7.79 5.99
CA LEU A 258 6.03 8.21 5.20
C LEU A 258 5.70 9.53 4.49
N GLY A 259 5.79 10.64 5.23
CA GLY A 259 5.34 11.99 4.82
C GLY A 259 6.15 12.69 3.71
N GLY A 260 7.04 11.99 3.01
CA GLY A 260 7.85 12.53 1.93
C GLY A 260 8.91 13.54 2.38
N GLN A 261 9.51 14.22 1.41
CA GLN A 261 10.70 15.05 1.63
C GLN A 261 10.51 16.21 2.64
N ALA A 262 9.26 16.61 2.90
CA ALA A 262 8.89 17.67 3.85
C ALA A 262 8.15 17.12 5.09
N GLY A 263 8.10 15.80 5.26
CA GLY A 263 7.27 15.13 6.26
C GLY A 263 7.61 15.52 7.69
N ALA A 264 8.91 15.65 8.02
CA ALA A 264 9.34 16.11 9.34
C ALA A 264 8.91 17.56 9.62
N GLY A 265 8.85 18.41 8.59
CA GLY A 265 8.32 19.76 8.70
C GLY A 265 6.82 19.77 8.98
N GLY A 266 6.04 18.94 8.29
CA GLY A 266 4.60 18.81 8.52
C GLY A 266 4.30 18.25 9.91
N ALA A 267 5.07 17.26 10.36
CA ALA A 267 4.99 16.73 11.72
C ALA A 267 5.30 17.83 12.77
N LEU A 268 6.30 18.68 12.53
CA LEU A 268 6.61 19.80 13.43
C LEU A 268 5.47 20.82 13.50
N ASP A 269 4.86 21.15 12.36
CA ASP A 269 3.72 22.08 12.31
C ASP A 269 2.56 21.53 13.14
N VAL A 270 2.29 20.23 13.07
CA VAL A 270 1.28 19.56 13.89
C VAL A 270 1.68 19.55 15.37
N LEU A 271 2.93 19.18 15.70
CA LEU A 271 3.40 19.15 17.08
C LEU A 271 3.19 20.47 17.81
N PHE A 272 3.42 21.62 17.17
CA PHE A 272 3.19 22.95 17.75
C PHE A 272 1.79 23.52 17.49
N GLY A 273 0.96 22.79 16.73
CA GLY A 273 -0.40 23.19 16.38
C GLY A 273 -0.48 24.39 15.44
N ASP A 274 0.58 24.63 14.67
CA ASP A 274 0.60 25.53 13.51
C ASP A 274 -0.25 24.92 12.38
N ALA A 275 -0.26 23.59 12.28
CA ALA A 275 -1.20 22.78 11.53
C ALA A 275 -2.00 21.87 12.47
N GLU A 276 -3.16 21.42 12.02
CA GLU A 276 -4.03 20.50 12.76
C GLU A 276 -3.86 19.06 12.24
N PRO A 277 -3.88 18.02 13.09
CA PRO A 277 -3.84 16.61 12.69
C PRO A 277 -5.12 16.15 11.99
N GLY A 278 -5.30 16.59 10.74
CA GLY A 278 -6.56 16.43 10.01
C GLY A 278 -6.77 15.04 9.37
N GLY A 279 -5.88 14.09 9.59
CA GLY A 279 -5.95 12.75 9.02
C GLY A 279 -6.94 11.85 9.75
N ARG A 280 -7.38 10.80 9.05
CA ARG A 280 -8.11 9.65 9.61
C ARG A 280 -7.47 8.37 9.08
N LEU A 281 -7.42 7.34 9.90
CA LEU A 281 -6.83 6.06 9.51
C LEU A 281 -7.51 5.47 8.27
N ALA A 282 -6.72 5.17 7.23
CA ALA A 282 -7.19 4.46 6.03
C ALA A 282 -7.17 2.93 6.19
N GLU A 283 -6.60 2.43 7.28
CA GLU A 283 -6.48 1.02 7.64
C GLU A 283 -6.72 0.82 9.15
N SER A 284 -7.17 -0.37 9.54
CA SER A 284 -7.33 -0.69 10.97
C SER A 284 -5.99 -1.06 11.58
N ILE A 285 -5.68 -0.54 12.77
CA ILE A 285 -4.49 -0.96 13.54
C ILE A 285 -4.94 -2.01 14.56
N PRO A 286 -4.63 -3.30 14.36
CA PRO A 286 -5.04 -4.35 15.29
C PRO A 286 -4.22 -4.33 16.58
N ASP A 287 -4.75 -4.93 17.65
CA ASP A 287 -3.97 -5.26 18.85
C ASP A 287 -3.11 -6.53 18.66
N HIS A 288 -3.50 -7.41 17.73
CA HIS A 288 -2.80 -8.67 17.48
C HIS A 288 -2.97 -9.15 16.03
N VAL A 289 -1.96 -9.82 15.47
CA VAL A 289 -1.95 -10.30 14.07
C VAL A 289 -3.13 -11.23 13.74
N ALA A 290 -3.58 -12.02 14.71
CA ALA A 290 -4.78 -12.88 14.58
C ALA A 290 -6.10 -12.10 14.34
N GLN A 291 -6.09 -10.77 14.47
CA GLN A 291 -7.20 -9.90 14.09
C GLN A 291 -7.13 -9.44 12.62
N LEU A 292 -6.12 -9.88 11.86
CA LEU A 292 -6.08 -9.72 10.41
C LEU A 292 -6.85 -10.86 9.75
N ALA A 293 -7.75 -10.51 8.83
CA ALA A 293 -8.54 -11.49 8.10
C ALA A 293 -7.69 -12.52 7.31
N ALA A 294 -6.52 -12.08 6.84
CA ALA A 294 -5.60 -12.88 6.04
C ALA A 294 -4.59 -13.71 6.86
N ASP A 295 -4.52 -13.55 8.19
CA ASP A 295 -3.47 -14.15 9.05
C ASP A 295 -3.23 -15.65 8.79
N ARG A 296 -4.31 -16.42 8.61
CA ARG A 296 -4.22 -17.87 8.41
C ARG A 296 -3.91 -18.29 6.97
N ASN A 297 -4.18 -17.45 5.98
CA ASN A 297 -4.14 -17.81 4.56
C ASN A 297 -3.09 -17.01 3.77
N PHE A 298 -2.27 -16.22 4.46
CA PHE A 298 -1.19 -15.43 3.90
C PHE A 298 0.15 -15.75 4.59
N PRO A 299 1.24 -15.94 3.85
CA PRO A 299 1.35 -15.93 2.38
C PRO A 299 0.86 -17.24 1.73
N GLY A 300 0.27 -18.16 2.51
CA GLY A 300 -0.28 -19.40 1.97
C GLY A 300 0.78 -20.31 1.35
N GLU A 301 0.56 -20.72 0.11
CA GLU A 301 1.49 -21.54 -0.67
C GLU A 301 2.26 -20.67 -1.67
N PRO A 302 3.54 -20.95 -1.99
CA PRO A 302 4.38 -20.06 -2.81
C PRO A 302 3.82 -19.70 -4.20
N ARG A 303 2.83 -20.47 -4.69
CA ARG A 303 2.22 -20.31 -6.01
C ARG A 303 0.71 -20.08 -5.95
N GLN A 304 0.15 -19.99 -4.76
CA GLN A 304 -1.28 -19.83 -4.56
C GLN A 304 -1.59 -19.23 -3.20
N VAL A 305 -2.28 -18.08 -3.24
CA VAL A 305 -2.92 -17.45 -2.07
C VAL A 305 -4.43 -17.53 -2.26
N GLN A 306 -5.16 -17.83 -1.20
CA GLN A 306 -6.61 -18.02 -1.23
C GLN A 306 -7.28 -17.00 -0.31
N HIS A 307 -8.03 -16.05 -0.87
CA HIS A 307 -8.73 -15.00 -0.12
C HIS A 307 -10.07 -15.53 0.43
N ARG A 308 -9.98 -16.35 1.47
CA ARG A 308 -11.11 -17.08 2.07
C ARG A 308 -11.98 -16.21 2.97
N GLU A 309 -11.46 -15.08 3.40
CA GLU A 309 -12.17 -14.06 4.15
C GLU A 309 -13.23 -13.33 3.30
N GLY A 310 -13.15 -13.43 1.96
CA GLY A 310 -14.10 -12.79 1.05
C GLY A 310 -14.17 -11.27 1.27
N PRO A 311 -15.37 -10.67 1.42
CA PRO A 311 -15.48 -9.22 1.63
C PRO A 311 -15.12 -8.77 3.06
N SER A 312 -14.87 -9.69 4.00
CA SER A 312 -14.52 -9.37 5.39
C SER A 312 -13.03 -9.00 5.53
N VAL A 313 -12.62 -7.88 4.93
CA VAL A 313 -11.23 -7.37 4.96
C VAL A 313 -11.15 -6.03 5.72
N GLY A 314 -10.12 -5.86 6.54
CA GLY A 314 -9.90 -4.64 7.33
C GLY A 314 -10.96 -4.44 8.40
N TYR A 315 -11.52 -3.24 8.56
CA TYR A 315 -12.55 -2.97 9.57
C TYR A 315 -13.80 -3.83 9.41
N ARG A 316 -14.11 -4.28 8.19
CA ARG A 316 -15.22 -5.21 7.93
C ARG A 316 -15.04 -6.54 8.69
N PHE A 317 -13.79 -6.98 8.86
CA PHE A 317 -13.46 -8.15 9.68
C PHE A 317 -13.64 -7.86 11.18
N HIS A 318 -13.19 -6.70 11.64
CA HIS A 318 -13.35 -6.29 13.03
C HIS A 318 -14.83 -6.17 13.44
N ASP A 319 -15.64 -5.55 12.58
CA ASP A 319 -17.09 -5.44 12.79
C ASP A 319 -17.76 -6.81 12.83
N ALA A 320 -17.49 -7.66 11.84
CA ALA A 320 -18.10 -8.98 11.74
C ALA A 320 -17.64 -9.98 12.83
N SER A 321 -16.40 -9.83 13.33
CA SER A 321 -15.88 -10.63 14.45
C SER A 321 -16.33 -10.14 15.82
N GLY A 322 -16.80 -8.89 15.92
CA GLY A 322 -17.05 -8.22 17.20
C GLY A 322 -15.79 -7.94 18.01
N VAL A 323 -14.59 -8.06 17.40
CA VAL A 323 -13.31 -7.79 18.06
C VAL A 323 -12.77 -6.44 17.55
N PRO A 324 -12.80 -5.38 18.37
CA PRO A 324 -12.37 -4.07 17.94
C PRO A 324 -10.87 -4.05 17.62
N ALA A 325 -10.51 -3.27 16.61
CA ALA A 325 -9.13 -2.87 16.39
C ALA A 325 -8.68 -1.94 17.53
N ARG A 326 -7.37 -1.87 17.79
CA ARG A 326 -6.81 -0.92 18.75
C ARG A 326 -7.11 0.52 18.36
N PHE A 327 -6.92 0.81 17.07
CA PHE A 327 -7.41 2.04 16.44
C PHE A 327 -8.21 1.65 15.19
N ALA A 328 -9.47 2.06 15.18
CA ALA A 328 -10.42 1.70 14.15
C ALA A 328 -10.12 2.40 12.81
N PHE A 329 -10.60 1.81 11.71
CA PHE A 329 -10.64 2.53 10.43
C PHE A 329 -11.40 3.85 10.58
N GLY A 330 -10.89 4.90 9.97
CA GLY A 330 -11.47 6.23 10.07
C GLY A 330 -11.21 6.94 11.41
N HIS A 331 -10.42 6.36 12.34
CA HIS A 331 -10.05 7.02 13.60
C HIS A 331 -9.05 8.16 13.40
N GLY A 332 -9.16 9.21 14.19
CA GLY A 332 -8.20 10.31 14.27
C GLY A 332 -8.74 11.44 15.11
N LEU A 333 -7.96 11.87 16.11
CA LEU A 333 -8.32 12.94 17.03
C LEU A 333 -8.04 14.32 16.43
N SER A 334 -8.59 15.36 17.05
CA SER A 334 -8.35 16.76 16.69
C SER A 334 -7.88 17.58 17.90
N TYR A 335 -7.24 18.73 17.63
CA TYR A 335 -6.94 19.73 18.67
C TYR A 335 -8.13 20.62 19.05
N THR A 336 -9.25 20.49 18.35
CA THR A 336 -10.51 21.14 18.69
C THR A 336 -11.63 20.11 18.82
N SER A 337 -12.81 20.56 19.23
CA SER A 337 -13.99 19.72 19.41
C SER A 337 -15.07 20.10 18.41
N PHE A 338 -15.79 19.09 17.92
CA PHE A 338 -16.87 19.26 16.95
C PHE A 338 -18.16 18.65 17.47
N GLU A 339 -19.27 19.35 17.26
CA GLU A 339 -20.62 18.85 17.50
C GLU A 339 -21.35 18.70 16.17
N TRP A 340 -22.11 17.61 16.04
CA TRP A 340 -22.89 17.32 14.84
C TRP A 340 -24.38 17.42 15.18
N SER A 341 -25.14 18.09 14.34
CA SER A 341 -26.60 18.25 14.46
C SER A 341 -27.30 18.06 13.12
N ASP A 342 -28.64 18.04 13.16
CA ASP A 342 -29.50 18.06 11.98
C ASP A 342 -29.19 16.95 10.96
N ILE A 343 -28.75 15.80 11.48
CA ILE A 343 -28.38 14.63 10.69
C ILE A 343 -29.64 13.99 10.10
N ARG A 344 -29.70 13.90 8.78
CA ARG A 344 -30.88 13.39 8.06
C ARG A 344 -30.49 12.75 6.72
N VAL A 345 -31.37 11.88 6.23
CA VAL A 345 -31.34 11.35 4.87
C VAL A 345 -32.43 12.06 4.06
N GLU A 346 -32.07 12.60 2.90
CA GLU A 346 -32.99 13.19 1.94
C GLU A 346 -32.97 12.39 0.64
N GLY A 347 -34.13 12.16 0.04
CA GLY A 347 -34.30 11.35 -1.17
C GLY A 347 -35.13 10.10 -0.90
N ASP A 348 -35.25 9.24 -1.91
CA ASP A 348 -35.97 7.97 -1.84
C ASP A 348 -35.24 6.85 -2.60
N GLY A 349 -35.63 5.61 -2.30
CA GLY A 349 -35.07 4.43 -2.95
C GLY A 349 -33.55 4.38 -2.82
N THR A 350 -32.85 4.39 -3.95
CA THR A 350 -31.38 4.29 -3.99
C THR A 350 -30.67 5.60 -4.33
N ASP A 351 -31.38 6.72 -4.51
CA ASP A 351 -30.78 8.01 -4.80
C ASP A 351 -31.06 8.96 -3.64
N VAL A 352 -30.15 8.93 -2.66
CA VAL A 352 -30.29 9.69 -1.43
C VAL A 352 -29.05 10.50 -1.12
N ALA A 353 -29.20 11.48 -0.24
CA ALA A 353 -28.08 12.21 0.32
C ALA A 353 -28.19 12.26 1.83
N VAL A 354 -27.05 12.07 2.48
CA VAL A 354 -26.90 12.28 3.92
C VAL A 354 -26.45 13.71 4.15
N LEU A 355 -27.17 14.43 5.00
CA LEU A 355 -26.81 15.78 5.42
C LEU A 355 -26.51 15.79 6.91
N ALA A 356 -25.51 16.56 7.30
CA ALA A 356 -25.14 16.79 8.69
C ALA A 356 -24.59 18.21 8.85
N CYS A 357 -25.04 18.93 9.88
CA CYS A 357 -24.43 20.19 10.27
C CYS A 357 -23.28 19.88 11.23
N VAL A 358 -22.08 20.36 10.90
CA VAL A 358 -20.86 20.20 11.71
C VAL A 358 -20.47 21.57 12.25
N ALA A 359 -20.39 21.71 13.57
CA ALA A 359 -19.96 22.94 14.23
C ALA A 359 -18.64 22.72 14.99
N ASN A 360 -17.69 23.63 14.82
CA ASN A 360 -16.49 23.67 15.66
C ASN A 360 -16.81 24.43 16.94
N VAL A 361 -16.89 23.71 18.06
CA VAL A 361 -17.25 24.25 19.38
C VAL A 361 -16.04 24.50 20.28
N GLY A 362 -14.84 24.17 19.80
CA GLY A 362 -13.60 24.45 20.53
C GLY A 362 -13.00 25.81 20.18
N GLU A 363 -11.77 26.04 20.66
CA GLU A 363 -11.10 27.34 20.60
C GLU A 363 -10.10 27.46 19.43
N ARG A 364 -9.88 26.39 18.66
CA ARG A 364 -8.92 26.35 17.55
C ARG A 364 -9.61 26.00 16.24
N ALA A 365 -9.09 26.53 15.14
CA ALA A 365 -9.47 26.04 13.83
C ALA A 365 -9.02 24.58 13.68
N GLY A 366 -9.79 23.77 12.98
CA GLY A 366 -9.47 22.36 12.78
C GLY A 366 -10.34 21.70 11.73
N SER A 367 -10.08 20.41 11.49
CA SER A 367 -10.81 19.63 10.51
C SER A 367 -11.56 18.46 11.14
N ASP A 368 -12.76 18.18 10.64
CA ASP A 368 -13.51 16.96 10.97
C ASP A 368 -13.93 16.21 9.71
N VAL A 369 -14.17 14.91 9.84
CA VAL A 369 -14.54 14.04 8.73
C VAL A 369 -15.82 13.29 9.08
N VAL A 370 -16.91 13.64 8.40
CA VAL A 370 -18.17 12.91 8.49
C VAL A 370 -18.07 11.68 7.59
N GLN A 371 -18.22 10.50 8.17
CA GLN A 371 -18.15 9.22 7.45
C GLN A 371 -19.54 8.59 7.43
N VAL A 372 -19.95 8.12 6.26
CA VAL A 372 -21.27 7.49 6.04
C VAL A 372 -21.06 6.04 5.64
N TYR A 373 -21.60 5.16 6.47
CA TYR A 373 -21.61 3.72 6.27
C TYR A 373 -23.04 3.26 5.99
N VAL A 374 -23.18 2.23 5.14
CA VAL A 374 -24.45 1.57 4.88
C VAL A 374 -24.38 0.15 5.45
N ARG A 375 -25.37 -0.20 6.27
CA ARG A 375 -25.60 -1.54 6.80
C ARG A 375 -26.91 -2.06 6.24
N ASP A 376 -26.88 -3.29 5.74
CA ASP A 376 -28.09 -4.02 5.41
C ASP A 376 -28.59 -4.75 6.65
N ARG A 377 -29.85 -4.55 7.05
CA ARG A 377 -30.38 -5.20 8.27
C ARG A 377 -30.65 -6.68 8.05
N GLU A 378 -31.12 -7.03 6.87
CA GLU A 378 -31.51 -8.37 6.48
C GLU A 378 -31.02 -8.62 5.05
N CYS A 379 -29.88 -9.30 4.94
CA CYS A 379 -29.32 -9.69 3.64
C CYS A 379 -29.52 -11.19 3.41
N SER A 380 -29.83 -11.56 2.16
CA SER A 380 -29.93 -12.97 1.77
C SER A 380 -28.57 -13.61 1.43
N VAL A 381 -27.54 -12.78 1.26
CA VAL A 381 -26.17 -13.16 0.92
C VAL A 381 -25.18 -12.66 1.97
N ARG A 382 -23.94 -13.15 1.92
CA ARG A 382 -22.90 -12.74 2.86
C ARG A 382 -22.46 -11.30 2.57
N ARG A 383 -22.69 -10.40 3.52
CA ARG A 383 -22.24 -8.99 3.47
C ARG A 383 -21.44 -8.61 4.71
N PRO A 384 -20.52 -7.64 4.60
CA PRO A 384 -19.99 -6.95 5.78
C PRO A 384 -21.12 -6.33 6.62
N ASP A 385 -20.94 -6.25 7.94
CA ASP A 385 -21.94 -5.62 8.84
C ASP A 385 -22.29 -4.19 8.38
N LYS A 386 -21.27 -3.41 7.99
CA LYS A 386 -21.45 -2.11 7.34
C LYS A 386 -20.29 -1.81 6.40
N GLU A 387 -20.54 -0.89 5.48
CA GLU A 387 -19.57 -0.47 4.49
C GLU A 387 -19.54 1.04 4.31
N LEU A 388 -18.35 1.66 4.33
CA LEU A 388 -18.17 3.07 3.98
C LEU A 388 -18.63 3.31 2.54
N LYS A 389 -19.62 4.20 2.34
CA LYS A 389 -20.13 4.59 1.03
C LYS A 389 -19.89 6.06 0.69
N GLY A 390 -19.50 6.87 1.66
CA GLY A 390 -19.09 8.25 1.40
C GLY A 390 -18.50 8.93 2.62
N PHE A 391 -17.81 10.04 2.41
CA PHE A 391 -17.29 10.89 3.46
C PHE A 391 -17.18 12.34 3.00
N ALA A 392 -17.19 13.28 3.95
CA ALA A 392 -16.94 14.68 3.70
C ALA A 392 -16.01 15.24 4.77
N LYS A 393 -14.96 15.94 4.35
CA LYS A 393 -14.04 16.66 5.25
C LYS A 393 -14.40 18.14 5.26
N VAL A 394 -14.53 18.72 6.45
CA VAL A 394 -14.69 20.16 6.65
C VAL A 394 -13.52 20.72 7.42
N HIS A 395 -13.18 21.99 7.15
CA HIS A 395 -12.23 22.76 7.94
C HIS A 395 -12.95 24.00 8.44
N LEU A 396 -13.00 24.18 9.76
CA LEU A 396 -13.84 25.17 10.41
C LEU A 396 -13.03 26.00 11.40
N ALA A 397 -13.25 27.32 11.37
CA ALA A 397 -12.76 28.23 12.41
C ALA A 397 -13.58 28.04 13.71
N PRO A 398 -13.05 28.46 14.88
CA PRO A 398 -13.78 28.41 16.15
C PRO A 398 -15.16 29.07 16.07
N GLY A 399 -16.19 28.39 16.57
CA GLY A 399 -17.57 28.89 16.58
C GLY A 399 -18.28 28.94 15.23
N THR A 400 -17.66 28.42 14.16
CA THR A 400 -18.30 28.32 12.83
C THR A 400 -18.87 26.93 12.58
N SER A 401 -19.87 26.86 11.70
CA SER A 401 -20.48 25.61 11.26
C SER A 401 -20.59 25.53 9.75
N ALA A 402 -20.67 24.29 9.24
CA ALA A 402 -20.97 24.00 7.84
C ALA A 402 -21.89 22.78 7.74
N GLU A 403 -22.81 22.80 6.77
CA GLU A 403 -23.57 21.61 6.39
C GLU A 403 -22.77 20.82 5.34
N VAL A 404 -22.59 19.52 5.59
CA VAL A 404 -22.05 18.60 4.59
C VAL A 404 -23.19 17.85 3.90
N ARG A 405 -23.00 17.51 2.63
CA ARG A 405 -23.92 16.68 1.85
C ARG A 405 -23.12 15.56 1.18
N ILE A 406 -23.48 14.31 1.47
CA ILE A 406 -22.83 13.11 0.94
C ILE A 406 -23.86 12.33 0.14
N ALA A 407 -23.66 12.22 -1.17
CA ALA A 407 -24.56 11.48 -2.06
C ALA A 407 -24.31 9.97 -1.93
N LEU A 408 -25.40 9.20 -1.91
CA LEU A 408 -25.43 7.74 -1.98
C LEU A 408 -26.28 7.36 -3.19
N ASP A 409 -25.69 6.60 -4.09
CA ASP A 409 -26.35 6.08 -5.30
C ASP A 409 -26.72 4.60 -5.16
N ARG A 410 -27.25 4.01 -6.23
CA ARG A 410 -27.56 2.56 -6.31
C ARG A 410 -26.41 1.65 -5.89
N ARG A 411 -25.17 1.99 -6.23
CA ARG A 411 -23.99 1.20 -5.86
C ARG A 411 -23.70 1.24 -4.36
N SER A 412 -24.24 2.23 -3.66
CA SER A 412 -24.15 2.33 -2.20
C SER A 412 -24.98 1.25 -1.47
N PHE A 413 -26.00 0.69 -2.13
CA PHE A 413 -26.85 -0.35 -1.57
C PHE A 413 -26.61 -1.73 -2.21
N ALA A 414 -26.00 -1.76 -3.39
CA ALA A 414 -25.80 -2.97 -4.18
C ALA A 414 -24.74 -3.94 -3.63
N VAL A 415 -24.90 -5.21 -3.99
CA VAL A 415 -23.93 -6.29 -3.89
C VAL A 415 -23.66 -6.86 -5.29
N TRP A 416 -22.46 -7.40 -5.51
CA TRP A 416 -22.15 -8.09 -6.76
C TRP A 416 -22.74 -9.50 -6.73
N ASP A 417 -23.72 -9.77 -7.58
CA ASP A 417 -24.28 -11.10 -7.76
C ASP A 417 -23.44 -11.89 -8.78
N VAL A 418 -22.85 -12.99 -8.32
CA VAL A 418 -21.93 -13.80 -9.13
C VAL A 418 -22.66 -14.52 -10.26
N ALA A 419 -23.92 -14.93 -10.06
CA ALA A 419 -24.68 -15.67 -11.05
C ALA A 419 -25.24 -14.74 -12.15
N ALA A 420 -25.68 -13.54 -11.77
CA ALA A 420 -26.15 -12.52 -12.68
C ALA A 420 -25.01 -11.79 -13.40
N HIS A 421 -23.78 -11.82 -12.86
CA HIS A 421 -22.66 -11.01 -13.30
C HIS A 421 -22.99 -9.50 -13.30
N ASP A 422 -23.70 -9.04 -12.26
CA ASP A 422 -24.14 -7.64 -12.17
C ASP A 422 -24.27 -7.16 -10.71
N TRP A 423 -24.37 -5.84 -10.53
CA TRP A 423 -24.67 -5.19 -9.26
C TRP A 423 -26.17 -5.11 -9.03
N LEU A 424 -26.64 -5.87 -8.04
CA LEU A 424 -28.05 -5.97 -7.67
C LEU A 424 -28.29 -5.40 -6.27
N VAL A 425 -29.49 -4.88 -6.04
CA VAL A 425 -29.91 -4.26 -4.77
C VAL A 425 -31.08 -5.06 -4.21
N GLU A 426 -30.95 -5.58 -3.00
CA GLU A 426 -32.09 -6.15 -2.28
C GLU A 426 -33.03 -5.05 -1.80
N ALA A 427 -34.34 -5.28 -1.93
CA ALA A 427 -35.33 -4.44 -1.29
C ALA A 427 -35.34 -4.72 0.22
N GLY A 428 -35.44 -3.68 1.04
CA GLY A 428 -35.47 -3.80 2.49
C GLY A 428 -35.05 -2.54 3.22
N THR A 429 -34.95 -2.67 4.54
CA THR A 429 -34.50 -1.59 5.41
C THR A 429 -32.98 -1.60 5.54
N PHE A 430 -32.35 -0.51 5.16
CA PHE A 430 -30.93 -0.27 5.37
C PHE A 430 -30.73 0.71 6.53
N ASP A 431 -29.67 0.52 7.30
CA ASP A 431 -29.19 1.50 8.27
C ASP A 431 -28.12 2.37 7.61
N VAL A 432 -28.40 3.67 7.53
CA VAL A 432 -27.42 4.70 7.18
C VAL A 432 -26.76 5.16 8.49
N VAL A 433 -25.52 4.73 8.70
CA VAL A 433 -24.74 5.00 9.91
C VAL A 433 -23.79 6.16 9.64
N VAL A 434 -23.98 7.26 10.37
CA VAL A 434 -23.13 8.45 10.32
C VAL A 434 -22.19 8.41 11.52
N GLY A 435 -20.88 8.32 11.27
CA GLY A 435 -19.89 8.08 12.31
C GLY A 435 -18.63 8.92 12.17
N ARG A 436 -17.92 9.10 13.28
CA ARG A 436 -16.58 9.73 13.36
C ARG A 436 -15.47 8.78 12.95
N SER A 437 -15.72 7.48 13.09
CA SER A 437 -14.89 6.37 12.64
C SER A 437 -15.78 5.14 12.42
N SER A 438 -15.22 4.01 11.97
CA SER A 438 -16.00 2.77 11.84
C SER A 438 -16.49 2.21 13.18
N ALA A 439 -15.91 2.65 14.30
CA ALA A 439 -16.25 2.20 15.65
C ALA A 439 -16.98 3.26 16.50
N ASP A 440 -17.19 4.48 15.97
CA ASP A 440 -17.80 5.60 16.68
C ASP A 440 -18.96 6.18 15.86
N ALA A 441 -20.15 5.59 16.06
CA ALA A 441 -21.37 6.02 15.40
C ALA A 441 -22.03 7.18 16.17
N VAL A 442 -22.37 8.25 15.45
CA VAL A 442 -23.07 9.42 15.98
C VAL A 442 -24.58 9.31 15.78
N ALA A 443 -25.00 8.82 14.61
CA ALA A 443 -26.41 8.58 14.31
C ALA A 443 -26.57 7.35 13.41
N THR A 444 -27.70 6.66 13.58
CA THR A 444 -28.15 5.58 12.69
C THR A 444 -29.56 5.88 12.25
N LEU A 445 -29.78 5.97 10.94
CA LEU A 445 -31.04 6.33 10.32
C LEU A 445 -31.52 5.14 9.49
N ALA A 446 -32.73 4.66 9.76
CA ALA A 446 -33.36 3.64 8.92
C ALA A 446 -33.80 4.26 7.59
N HIS A 447 -33.49 3.59 6.49
CA HIS A 447 -33.83 3.99 5.13
C HIS A 447 -34.41 2.80 4.37
N GLU A 448 -35.61 2.97 3.83
CA GLU A 448 -36.28 1.93 3.04
C GLU A 448 -35.85 2.01 1.58
N VAL A 449 -35.34 0.88 1.07
CA VAL A 449 -34.96 0.74 -0.33
C VAL A 449 -35.93 -0.20 -1.02
N THR A 450 -36.53 0.27 -2.10
CA THR A 450 -37.34 -0.54 -3.01
C THR A 450 -36.50 -0.98 -4.19
N SER A 451 -36.55 -2.26 -4.54
CA SER A 451 -35.87 -2.85 -5.70
C SER A 451 -36.67 -4.04 -6.24
N ASP A 452 -36.61 -4.25 -7.55
CA ASP A 452 -37.17 -5.43 -8.21
C ASP A 452 -36.10 -6.51 -8.45
N ASP A 453 -34.85 -6.26 -8.05
CA ASP A 453 -33.78 -7.25 -8.21
C ASP A 453 -33.98 -8.44 -7.27
N VAL A 454 -33.52 -9.60 -7.72
CA VAL A 454 -33.53 -10.83 -6.93
C VAL A 454 -32.12 -11.41 -6.95
N LEU A 455 -31.51 -11.50 -5.77
CA LEU A 455 -30.20 -12.15 -5.63
C LEU A 455 -30.31 -13.66 -5.81
N ALA A 456 -29.30 -14.22 -6.45
CA ALA A 456 -29.09 -15.65 -6.46
C ALA A 456 -28.66 -16.12 -5.05
N PRO A 457 -29.10 -17.31 -4.61
CA PRO A 457 -28.69 -17.85 -3.32
C PRO A 457 -27.18 -18.12 -3.32
N GLU A 458 -26.49 -17.65 -2.28
CA GLU A 458 -25.07 -17.89 -2.07
C GLU A 458 -24.84 -19.12 -1.19
N PRO A 459 -23.78 -19.94 -1.46
CA PRO A 459 -23.37 -21.00 -0.54
C PRO A 459 -23.07 -20.46 0.87
N PRO A 460 -23.59 -21.09 1.93
CA PRO A 460 -23.38 -20.60 3.29
C PRO A 460 -21.93 -20.77 3.73
N VAL A 461 -21.43 -19.80 4.50
CA VAL A 461 -20.13 -19.87 5.19
C VAL A 461 -20.38 -19.67 6.69
N ALA A 462 -19.98 -20.64 7.51
CA ALA A 462 -20.27 -20.65 8.94
C ALA A 462 -19.42 -19.63 9.73
N GLY A 463 -18.23 -19.30 9.24
CA GLY A 463 -17.30 -18.38 9.88
C GLY A 463 -16.94 -17.16 9.03
N LEU A 464 -16.01 -16.35 9.53
CA LEU A 464 -15.47 -15.20 8.80
C LEU A 464 -14.47 -15.59 7.70
N VAL A 465 -13.93 -16.81 7.80
CA VAL A 465 -12.96 -17.37 6.87
C VAL A 465 -13.47 -18.74 6.46
N ALA A 466 -13.67 -18.93 5.16
CA ALA A 466 -14.23 -20.17 4.62
C ALA A 466 -13.29 -21.37 4.80
N THR A 467 -13.86 -22.50 5.20
CA THR A 467 -13.24 -23.84 5.12
C THR A 467 -13.05 -24.27 3.67
N ASP A 468 -12.34 -25.38 3.42
CA ASP A 468 -12.10 -25.88 2.05
C ASP A 468 -13.41 -26.16 1.33
N GLU A 469 -14.33 -26.89 1.96
CA GLU A 469 -15.63 -27.25 1.39
C GLU A 469 -16.48 -26.00 1.07
N GLU A 470 -16.50 -25.02 1.99
CA GLU A 470 -17.22 -23.76 1.77
C GLU A 470 -16.58 -22.93 0.66
N PHE A 471 -15.24 -22.87 0.59
CA PHE A 471 -14.54 -22.10 -0.42
C PHE A 471 -14.69 -22.73 -1.81
N GLU A 472 -14.67 -24.07 -1.94
CA GLU A 472 -15.00 -24.77 -3.19
C GLU A 472 -16.43 -24.49 -3.64
N ALA A 473 -17.38 -24.45 -2.71
CA ALA A 473 -18.76 -24.11 -3.01
C ALA A 473 -18.88 -22.68 -3.55
N LEU A 474 -18.20 -21.70 -2.90
CA LEU A 474 -18.15 -20.31 -3.37
C LEU A 474 -17.49 -20.17 -4.74
N LEU A 475 -16.44 -20.95 -5.03
CA LEU A 475 -15.79 -20.96 -6.33
C LEU A 475 -16.64 -21.62 -7.43
N GLY A 476 -17.63 -22.44 -7.06
CA GLY A 476 -18.40 -23.28 -7.98
C GLY A 476 -17.57 -24.40 -8.64
N ARG A 477 -16.37 -24.69 -8.10
CA ARG A 477 -15.42 -25.69 -8.59
C ARG A 477 -14.41 -26.07 -7.50
N PRO A 478 -13.72 -27.22 -7.62
CA PRO A 478 -12.66 -27.59 -6.69
C PRO A 478 -11.57 -26.52 -6.60
N ILE A 479 -10.93 -26.43 -5.43
CA ILE A 479 -9.78 -25.55 -5.24
C ILE A 479 -8.72 -25.93 -6.27
N PRO A 480 -8.21 -24.97 -7.07
CA PRO A 480 -7.22 -25.30 -8.09
C PRO A 480 -5.99 -25.95 -7.46
N ALA A 481 -5.59 -27.12 -7.96
CA ALA A 481 -4.39 -27.78 -7.50
C ALA A 481 -3.16 -26.88 -7.72
N ILE A 482 -2.25 -26.87 -6.75
CA ILE A 482 -1.01 -26.10 -6.84
C ILE A 482 -0.19 -26.62 -8.02
N ALA A 483 0.19 -25.71 -8.92
CA ALA A 483 0.98 -26.08 -10.09
C ALA A 483 2.31 -26.70 -9.65
N PRO A 484 2.68 -27.90 -10.16
CA PRO A 484 3.92 -28.56 -9.76
C PRO A 484 5.14 -27.77 -10.24
N ALA A 485 6.25 -27.87 -9.50
CA ALA A 485 7.50 -27.21 -9.88
C ALA A 485 8.13 -27.73 -11.18
N ARG A 486 7.75 -28.94 -11.59
CA ARG A 486 8.29 -29.61 -12.77
C ARG A 486 7.19 -30.03 -13.75
N PRO A 487 7.49 -30.09 -15.05
CA PRO A 487 8.77 -29.75 -15.68
C PRO A 487 9.05 -28.24 -15.63
N PHE A 488 10.32 -27.85 -15.55
CA PHE A 488 10.69 -26.42 -15.57
C PHE A 488 10.36 -25.80 -16.92
N HIS A 489 9.84 -24.58 -16.92
CA HIS A 489 9.50 -23.80 -18.10
C HIS A 489 9.94 -22.34 -17.93
N ARG A 490 9.72 -21.52 -18.95
CA ARG A 490 10.13 -20.09 -18.97
C ARG A 490 9.55 -19.27 -17.80
N ASN A 491 8.45 -19.71 -17.19
CA ASN A 491 7.79 -19.05 -16.06
C ASN A 491 8.11 -19.71 -14.70
N SER A 492 8.91 -20.78 -14.68
CA SER A 492 9.49 -21.25 -13.41
C SER A 492 10.40 -20.17 -12.85
N THR A 493 10.50 -20.08 -11.52
CA THR A 493 11.37 -19.13 -10.83
C THR A 493 12.81 -19.64 -10.82
N LEU A 494 13.79 -18.77 -10.56
CA LEU A 494 15.15 -19.25 -10.33
C LEU A 494 15.23 -20.15 -9.09
N GLU A 495 14.46 -19.86 -8.06
CA GLU A 495 14.33 -20.70 -6.87
C GLU A 495 13.83 -22.11 -7.21
N ASP A 496 12.87 -22.26 -8.12
CA ASP A 496 12.42 -23.59 -8.59
C ASP A 496 13.60 -24.41 -9.15
N LEU A 497 14.47 -23.75 -9.93
CA LEU A 497 15.61 -24.40 -10.58
C LEU A 497 16.66 -24.85 -9.54
N GLU A 498 16.78 -24.16 -8.40
CA GLU A 498 17.72 -24.49 -7.32
C GLU A 498 17.44 -25.85 -6.65
N GLN A 499 16.31 -26.50 -6.96
CA GLN A 499 16.07 -27.91 -6.66
C GLN A 499 17.07 -28.85 -7.38
N THR A 500 17.87 -28.34 -8.32
CA THR A 500 18.93 -29.08 -9.02
C THR A 500 20.31 -28.48 -8.71
N LEU A 501 21.37 -29.30 -8.80
CA LEU A 501 22.75 -28.79 -8.62
C LEU A 501 23.11 -27.72 -9.66
N VAL A 502 22.73 -27.95 -10.92
CA VAL A 502 23.00 -27.01 -12.03
C VAL A 502 22.23 -25.70 -11.82
N GLY A 503 20.97 -25.78 -11.40
CA GLY A 503 20.16 -24.60 -11.08
C GLY A 503 20.71 -23.80 -9.90
N ARG A 504 21.24 -24.44 -8.84
CA ARG A 504 21.93 -23.73 -7.74
C ARG A 504 23.13 -22.92 -8.21
N VAL A 505 23.94 -23.50 -9.11
CA VAL A 505 25.09 -22.79 -9.69
C VAL A 505 24.61 -21.63 -10.55
N LEU A 506 23.57 -21.83 -11.37
CA LEU A 506 23.00 -20.78 -12.21
C LEU A 506 22.43 -19.63 -11.37
N GLY A 507 21.61 -19.94 -10.35
CA GLY A 507 21.03 -18.95 -9.44
C GLY A 507 22.09 -18.11 -8.76
N ALA A 508 23.16 -18.74 -8.24
CA ALA A 508 24.28 -18.02 -7.63
C ALA A 508 24.99 -17.07 -8.61
N ILE A 509 25.15 -17.46 -9.88
CA ILE A 509 25.72 -16.60 -10.92
C ILE A 509 24.79 -15.43 -11.23
N VAL A 510 23.49 -15.69 -11.44
CA VAL A 510 22.52 -14.64 -11.76
C VAL A 510 22.43 -13.62 -10.63
N VAL A 511 22.26 -14.05 -9.38
CA VAL A 511 22.16 -13.15 -8.23
C VAL A 511 23.42 -12.30 -8.11
N ARG A 512 24.61 -12.90 -8.27
CA ARG A 512 25.88 -12.16 -8.21
C ARG A 512 25.98 -11.10 -9.30
N GLU A 513 25.65 -11.43 -10.55
CA GLU A 513 25.74 -10.46 -11.65
C GLU A 513 24.61 -9.41 -11.59
N GLY A 514 23.44 -9.77 -11.06
CA GLY A 514 22.34 -8.85 -10.83
C GLY A 514 22.65 -7.82 -9.74
N LEU A 515 23.24 -8.24 -8.62
CA LEU A 515 23.68 -7.32 -7.56
C LEU A 515 24.75 -6.34 -8.08
N LYS A 516 25.72 -6.81 -8.87
CA LYS A 516 26.71 -5.92 -9.52
C LYS A 516 26.07 -4.88 -10.45
N ARG A 517 24.98 -5.24 -11.14
CA ARG A 517 24.24 -4.29 -11.98
C ARG A 517 23.46 -3.29 -11.14
N ALA A 518 22.83 -3.75 -10.05
CA ALA A 518 22.14 -2.86 -9.12
C ALA A 518 23.09 -1.83 -8.51
N GLU A 519 24.30 -2.22 -8.11
CA GLU A 519 25.34 -1.27 -7.64
C GLU A 519 25.73 -0.21 -8.69
N ALA A 520 25.57 -0.51 -9.99
CA ALA A 520 25.84 0.44 -11.07
C ALA A 520 24.66 1.37 -11.36
N GLU A 521 23.43 0.95 -11.06
CA GLU A 521 22.18 1.67 -11.34
C GLU A 521 21.72 2.50 -10.13
N PHE A 522 21.99 2.00 -8.93
CA PHE A 522 21.72 2.63 -7.64
C PHE A 522 23.06 2.91 -6.95
N PRO A 523 23.57 4.17 -6.93
CA PRO A 523 24.77 4.51 -6.17
C PRO A 523 24.54 4.28 -4.67
N ASP A 524 25.39 3.45 -4.04
CA ASP A 524 25.29 3.00 -2.64
C ASP A 524 23.92 2.37 -2.27
N PRO A 525 23.57 1.19 -2.84
CA PRO A 525 22.31 0.54 -2.53
C PRO A 525 22.30 0.08 -1.07
N ASP A 526 21.30 0.53 -0.33
CA ASP A 526 21.09 0.11 1.06
C ASP A 526 20.75 -1.40 1.17
N GLU A 527 20.78 -1.93 2.39
CA GLU A 527 20.51 -3.35 2.64
C GLU A 527 19.12 -3.79 2.16
N ALA A 528 18.12 -2.89 2.26
CA ALA A 528 16.77 -3.11 1.76
C ALA A 528 16.77 -3.32 0.24
N THR A 529 17.44 -2.44 -0.50
CA THR A 529 17.59 -2.50 -1.96
C THR A 529 18.32 -3.77 -2.39
N GLN A 530 19.41 -4.13 -1.70
CA GLN A 530 20.14 -5.36 -2.00
C GLN A 530 19.30 -6.62 -1.75
N THR A 531 18.49 -6.61 -0.68
CA THR A 531 17.57 -7.70 -0.35
C THR A 531 16.46 -7.80 -1.39
N MET A 532 15.82 -6.69 -1.75
CA MET A 532 14.83 -6.62 -2.82
C MET A 532 15.39 -7.18 -4.13
N VAL A 533 16.55 -6.72 -4.59
CA VAL A 533 17.15 -7.21 -5.85
C VAL A 533 17.42 -8.71 -5.79
N ARG A 534 17.94 -9.21 -4.65
CA ARG A 534 18.19 -10.64 -4.46
C ARG A 534 16.90 -11.45 -4.52
N THR A 535 15.86 -11.01 -3.82
CA THR A 535 14.56 -11.70 -3.78
C THR A 535 13.89 -11.65 -5.14
N ALA A 536 13.80 -10.47 -5.77
CA ALA A 536 13.22 -10.28 -7.10
C ALA A 536 13.91 -11.14 -8.17
N LEU A 537 15.23 -11.33 -8.10
CA LEU A 537 15.93 -12.23 -9.02
C LEU A 537 15.62 -13.70 -8.76
N ARG A 538 15.58 -14.15 -7.49
CA ARG A 538 15.36 -15.56 -7.15
C ARG A 538 13.92 -16.02 -7.38
N GLU A 539 12.97 -15.21 -6.95
CA GLU A 539 11.54 -15.44 -7.14
C GLU A 539 11.08 -15.03 -8.55
N GLY A 540 11.89 -14.24 -9.25
CA GLY A 540 11.68 -13.89 -10.64
C GLY A 540 11.73 -15.10 -11.56
N PRO A 541 10.92 -15.08 -12.64
CA PRO A 541 10.86 -16.17 -13.59
C PRO A 541 12.11 -16.21 -14.48
N VAL A 542 12.52 -17.40 -14.94
CA VAL A 542 13.73 -17.54 -15.77
C VAL A 542 13.66 -16.75 -17.07
N ARG A 543 12.46 -16.52 -17.64
CA ARG A 543 12.30 -15.60 -18.80
C ARG A 543 12.76 -14.19 -18.50
N GLY A 544 12.73 -13.75 -17.24
CA GLY A 544 13.25 -12.46 -16.80
C GLY A 544 14.72 -12.28 -17.19
N LEU A 545 15.50 -13.36 -17.28
CA LEU A 545 16.88 -13.32 -17.79
C LEU A 545 16.97 -12.86 -19.24
N VAL A 546 15.92 -13.06 -20.05
CA VAL A 546 15.83 -12.57 -21.43
C VAL A 546 15.33 -11.13 -21.40
N LEU A 547 14.18 -10.89 -20.75
CA LEU A 547 13.48 -9.61 -20.74
C LEU A 547 14.33 -8.48 -20.15
N LEU A 548 15.11 -8.77 -19.10
CA LEU A 548 15.98 -7.82 -18.40
C LEU A 548 17.39 -7.75 -18.99
N SER A 549 17.71 -8.52 -20.04
CA SER A 549 19.06 -8.55 -20.61
C SER A 549 19.34 -7.44 -21.63
N GLY A 550 18.32 -6.71 -22.07
CA GLY A 550 18.45 -5.76 -23.19
C GLY A 550 18.88 -6.44 -24.50
N GLY A 551 18.41 -7.67 -24.73
CA GLY A 551 18.71 -8.47 -25.92
C GLY A 551 20.04 -9.24 -25.89
N LEU A 552 20.73 -9.30 -24.74
CA LEU A 552 21.99 -10.06 -24.61
C LEU A 552 21.76 -11.57 -24.49
N VAL A 553 20.63 -11.99 -23.91
CA VAL A 553 20.28 -13.40 -23.69
C VAL A 553 19.06 -13.74 -24.54
N PRO A 554 19.16 -14.63 -25.54
CA PRO A 554 18.01 -15.05 -26.34
C PRO A 554 17.21 -16.17 -25.65
N PHE A 555 15.92 -16.27 -25.97
CA PHE A 555 15.06 -17.37 -25.47
C PHE A 555 15.64 -18.76 -25.74
N ALA A 556 16.26 -18.97 -26.91
CA ALA A 556 16.88 -20.25 -27.26
C ALA A 556 17.96 -20.71 -26.26
N ALA A 557 18.68 -19.79 -25.61
CA ALA A 557 19.65 -20.12 -24.59
C ALA A 557 18.97 -20.58 -23.29
N VAL A 558 17.93 -19.87 -22.87
CA VAL A 558 17.11 -20.25 -21.70
C VAL A 558 16.43 -21.59 -21.93
N ASP A 559 15.84 -21.81 -23.10
CA ASP A 559 15.17 -23.07 -23.44
C ASP A 559 16.13 -24.27 -23.45
N ALA A 560 17.38 -24.06 -23.88
CA ALA A 560 18.39 -25.11 -23.84
C ALA A 560 18.75 -25.50 -22.40
N VAL A 561 18.89 -24.52 -21.50
CA VAL A 561 19.11 -24.76 -20.07
C VAL A 561 17.92 -25.51 -19.47
N LEU A 562 16.70 -25.04 -19.70
CA LEU A 562 15.47 -25.68 -19.21
C LEU A 562 15.32 -27.11 -19.76
N ALA A 563 15.66 -27.35 -21.03
CA ALA A 563 15.65 -28.69 -21.59
C ALA A 563 16.65 -29.62 -20.88
N GLY A 564 17.87 -29.16 -20.62
CA GLY A 564 18.88 -29.91 -19.86
C GLY A 564 18.45 -30.21 -18.42
N LEU A 565 17.90 -29.21 -17.71
CA LEU A 565 17.39 -29.36 -16.34
C LEU A 565 16.20 -30.32 -16.24
N ASN A 566 15.41 -30.43 -17.32
CA ASN A 566 14.34 -31.42 -17.44
C ASN A 566 14.80 -32.78 -17.98
N GLY A 567 16.11 -33.02 -18.14
CA GLY A 567 16.68 -34.28 -18.63
C GLY A 567 16.58 -34.49 -20.16
N ARG A 568 16.11 -33.49 -20.92
CA ARG A 568 15.99 -33.50 -22.38
C ARG A 568 17.28 -33.00 -23.06
N TRP A 569 18.39 -33.66 -22.79
CA TRP A 569 19.73 -33.24 -23.28
C TRP A 569 19.86 -33.21 -24.81
N GLY A 570 19.13 -34.09 -25.52
CA GLY A 570 19.07 -34.07 -26.99
C GLY A 570 18.48 -32.77 -27.53
N ASP A 571 17.43 -32.24 -26.89
CA ASP A 571 16.78 -30.99 -27.25
C ASP A 571 17.68 -29.80 -26.93
N ALA A 572 18.32 -29.81 -25.76
CA ALA A 572 19.30 -28.80 -25.37
C ALA A 572 20.42 -28.66 -26.42
N CYS A 573 21.01 -29.78 -26.85
CA CYS A 573 22.05 -29.79 -27.87
C CYS A 573 21.57 -29.25 -29.23
N ARG A 574 20.31 -29.52 -29.62
CA ARG A 574 19.72 -29.01 -30.87
C ARG A 574 19.54 -27.49 -30.82
N LEU A 575 19.01 -26.97 -29.71
CA LEU A 575 18.77 -25.54 -29.51
C LEU A 575 20.07 -24.74 -29.52
N VAL A 576 21.12 -25.21 -28.84
CA VAL A 576 22.45 -24.58 -28.84
C VAL A 576 23.04 -24.54 -30.27
N ARG A 577 22.93 -25.64 -31.02
CA ARG A 577 23.42 -25.71 -32.41
C ARG A 577 22.63 -24.79 -33.37
N GLY A 578 21.32 -24.64 -33.16
CA GLY A 578 20.48 -23.71 -33.91
C GLY A 578 20.83 -22.25 -33.66
N ALA A 579 21.03 -21.89 -32.38
CA ALA A 579 21.44 -20.53 -31.99
C ALA A 579 22.80 -20.13 -32.60
N LEU A 580 23.76 -21.05 -32.69
CA LEU A 580 25.07 -20.81 -33.32
C LEU A 580 25.01 -20.67 -34.86
N ARG A 581 23.93 -21.12 -35.51
CA ARG A 581 23.75 -21.07 -36.98
C ARG A 581 22.96 -19.85 -37.46
N THR A 582 22.38 -19.06 -36.55
CA THR A 582 21.60 -17.88 -36.89
C THR A 582 22.53 -16.66 -36.95
N PRO A 583 22.69 -15.96 -38.09
CA PRO A 583 23.61 -14.82 -38.17
C PRO A 583 23.08 -13.68 -37.28
N ARG A 584 23.95 -13.15 -36.40
CA ARG A 584 23.70 -11.91 -35.65
C ARG A 584 23.32 -10.80 -36.63
N ARG A 585 22.03 -10.43 -36.71
CA ARG A 585 21.63 -9.21 -37.42
C ARG A 585 22.38 -8.03 -36.79
N ARG A 586 23.09 -7.28 -37.62
CA ARG A 586 23.83 -6.08 -37.24
C ARG A 586 22.86 -5.06 -36.61
N ARG A 587 23.28 -4.49 -35.47
CA ARG A 587 22.80 -3.20 -34.97
C ARG A 587 23.15 -2.12 -36.00
N ASP A 588 22.24 -1.83 -36.93
CA ASP A 588 22.25 -0.58 -37.69
C ASP A 588 20.93 0.15 -37.42
N ALA A 589 20.97 1.05 -36.44
CA ALA A 589 20.08 2.21 -36.31
C ALA A 589 20.67 3.15 -35.24
N ARG A 590 21.80 3.78 -35.59
CA ARG A 590 22.09 5.15 -35.15
C ARG A 590 21.87 6.05 -36.37
N SER A 591 21.31 7.23 -36.14
CA SER A 591 21.04 8.36 -37.05
C SER A 591 19.65 8.39 -37.71
N GLY A 592 18.93 9.47 -37.39
CA GLY A 592 17.55 9.79 -37.74
C GLY A 592 16.97 10.66 -36.65
#